data_AF-A0A538Q8K7-F1
#
_entry.id   AF-A0A538Q8K7-F1
#
_cell.length_a   1.000
_cell.length_b   1.000
_cell.length_c   1.000
_cell.angle_alpha   90.00
_cell.angle_beta   90.00
_cell.angle_gamma   90.00
#
_symmetry.space_group_name_H-M   'P 1'
#
loop_
_entity.id
_entity.type
_entity.pdbx_description
1 polymer ?
#
loop_
_entity_poly.entity_id
_entity_poly.type
_entity_poly.pdbx_seq_one_letter_code
_entity_poly.pdbx_strand_id
1 'polypeptide(L)'
;MRGNHVAAPAVLSSMPRPSLLSLLRHVAAIFTRRATGPAHEANARHACVSASARAWSGRRGETKRCTRRWWDAHSSHPQRDLATKTQWLRKFVATSPAHSVLEIGVHGPVVREVVMRRVLVLLFIAFFGRTAAAGKLAGVAMPESVTIEGKTLVLNGIGIRKATIFNVKVYVAGFYLETKSRSADEIIRSEQVKRLDMVLLRDVDRDDIVDVWRKGLKKNGADMASLKPRFDQFAGWMSDLKERDTLTFQYVPGRGVTVVLKGQVKGTIGGADFATALFSIWFGRNPADDDLKNALLGK
;
A
#
# COMPACT_ATOMS: atom_id res chain seq x y z
N MET A 1 -7.06 71.30 2.73
CA MET A 1 -8.11 70.31 3.11
C MET A 1 -7.41 69.21 3.91
N ARG A 2 -7.31 69.34 5.25
CA ARG A 2 -8.04 68.51 6.25
C ARG A 2 -8.19 67.07 5.75
N GLY A 3 -7.41 66.07 6.19
CA GLY A 3 -7.07 65.72 7.57
C GLY A 3 -8.20 64.86 8.13
N ASN A 4 -8.05 63.53 8.13
CA ASN A 4 -8.87 62.63 8.94
C ASN A 4 -8.02 61.45 9.42
N HIS A 5 -7.57 61.60 10.67
CA HIS A 5 -7.13 60.53 11.54
C HIS A 5 -8.31 59.67 11.91
N VAL A 6 -8.15 58.35 11.82
CA VAL A 6 -8.99 57.40 12.54
C VAL A 6 -8.09 56.72 13.58
N ALA A 7 -8.29 57.11 14.83
CA ALA A 7 -7.78 56.40 16.00
C ALA A 7 -8.76 55.29 16.36
N ALA A 8 -8.24 54.11 16.68
CA ALA A 8 -8.97 53.00 17.30
C ALA A 8 -8.08 52.35 18.38
N PRO A 9 -8.67 51.79 19.45
CA PRO A 9 -8.14 51.90 20.80
C PRO A 9 -7.14 50.81 21.19
N ALA A 10 -6.23 51.20 22.07
CA ALA A 10 -5.33 50.32 22.79
C ALA A 10 -6.07 49.60 23.94
N VAL A 11 -6.39 48.32 23.79
CA VAL A 11 -6.57 47.37 24.91
C VAL A 11 -6.26 45.95 24.42
N LEU A 12 -5.10 45.41 24.78
CA LEU A 12 -4.84 43.98 25.08
C LEU A 12 -3.34 43.76 25.34
N SER A 13 -2.84 44.42 26.37
CA SER A 13 -1.62 44.00 27.07
C SER A 13 -1.96 42.81 27.98
N SER A 14 -1.03 41.86 28.04
CA SER A 14 -0.93 40.70 28.96
C SER A 14 -1.65 39.40 28.58
N MET A 15 -1.05 38.62 27.68
CA MET A 15 -1.04 37.16 27.81
C MET A 15 0.42 36.66 27.82
N PRO A 16 0.81 35.77 28.76
CA PRO A 16 2.17 35.25 28.82
C PRO A 16 2.42 34.30 27.64
N ARG A 17 3.47 34.56 26.86
CA ARG A 17 3.94 33.65 25.81
C ARG A 17 4.52 32.39 26.48
N PRO A 18 4.04 31.17 26.18
CA PRO A 18 4.63 29.97 26.73
C PRO A 18 6.07 29.82 26.21
N SER A 19 7.01 29.58 27.13
CA SER A 19 8.39 29.28 26.75
C SER A 19 8.45 27.98 25.93
N LEU A 20 9.47 27.86 25.07
CA LEU A 20 9.71 26.66 24.24
C LEU A 20 9.74 25.36 25.08
N LEU A 21 10.18 25.47 26.33
CA LEU A 21 10.16 24.40 27.34
C LEU A 21 8.74 23.94 27.73
N SER A 22 7.76 24.84 27.75
CA SER A 22 6.35 24.52 28.04
C SER A 22 5.70 23.75 26.88
N LEU A 23 6.02 24.13 25.64
CA LEU A 23 5.59 23.42 24.43
C LEU A 23 6.23 22.03 24.32
N LEU A 24 7.54 21.91 24.61
CA LEU A 24 8.24 20.63 24.61
C LEU A 24 7.74 19.68 25.71
N ARG A 25 7.41 20.19 26.90
CA ARG A 25 6.77 19.40 27.96
C ARG A 25 5.37 18.92 27.58
N HIS A 26 4.58 19.72 26.87
CA HIS A 26 3.27 19.31 26.37
C HIS A 26 3.37 18.21 25.30
N VAL A 27 4.33 18.30 24.38
CA VAL A 27 4.55 17.27 23.35
C VAL A 27 5.07 15.96 23.96
N ALA A 28 5.97 16.03 24.95
CA ALA A 28 6.45 14.85 25.68
C ALA A 28 5.34 14.16 26.51
N ALA A 29 4.41 14.94 27.09
CA ALA A 29 3.24 14.43 27.80
C ALA A 29 2.23 13.73 26.88
N ILE A 30 2.07 14.21 25.64
CA ILE A 30 1.22 13.57 24.61
C ILE A 30 1.86 12.25 24.13
N PHE A 31 3.18 12.20 23.99
CA PHE A 31 3.91 10.98 23.60
C PHE A 31 3.88 9.90 24.70
N THR A 32 3.99 10.30 25.96
CA THR A 32 3.96 9.35 27.10
C THR A 32 2.55 8.83 27.40
N ARG A 33 1.48 9.61 27.21
CA ARG A 33 0.10 9.12 27.35
C ARG A 33 -0.39 8.19 26.23
N ARG A 34 0.32 8.13 25.09
CA ARG A 34 -0.01 7.19 23.99
C ARG A 34 0.77 5.88 24.06
N ALA A 35 1.81 5.82 24.89
CA ALA A 35 2.63 4.62 25.11
C ALA A 35 2.03 3.64 26.15
N THR A 36 0.97 4.02 26.86
CA THR A 36 0.30 3.18 27.87
C THR A 36 -1.24 3.16 27.70
N GLY A 37 -1.71 3.08 26.45
CA GLY A 37 -3.11 2.82 26.14
C GLY A 37 -3.45 1.31 26.14
N PRO A 38 -4.70 0.91 26.42
CA PRO A 38 -5.12 -0.46 26.78
C PRO A 38 -5.06 -1.52 25.65
N ALA A 39 -4.32 -1.27 24.56
CA ALA A 39 -4.19 -2.20 23.44
C ALA A 39 -3.21 -3.36 23.68
N HIS A 40 -2.47 -3.36 24.79
CA HIS A 40 -1.52 -4.42 25.12
C HIS A 40 -2.11 -5.55 25.99
N GLU A 41 -3.37 -5.42 26.43
CA GLU A 41 -4.06 -6.40 27.29
C GLU A 41 -4.94 -7.40 26.53
N ALA A 42 -5.26 -7.12 25.24
CA ALA A 42 -6.08 -8.00 24.42
C ALA A 42 -5.30 -9.15 23.75
N ASN A 43 -3.97 -9.00 23.56
CA ASN A 43 -3.18 -9.96 22.79
C ASN A 43 -2.61 -11.14 23.59
N ALA A 44 -2.66 -11.08 24.93
CA ALA A 44 -2.24 -12.20 25.78
C ALA A 44 -3.36 -13.24 26.00
N ARG A 45 -4.63 -12.91 25.70
CA ARG A 45 -5.77 -13.83 25.86
C ARG A 45 -6.07 -14.69 24.62
N HIS A 46 -5.57 -14.31 23.45
CA HIS A 46 -5.80 -15.07 22.21
C HIS A 46 -4.73 -16.15 21.90
N ALA A 47 -3.54 -16.08 22.50
CA ALA A 47 -2.48 -17.07 22.29
C ALA A 47 -2.67 -18.40 23.06
N CYS A 48 -3.69 -18.50 23.91
CA CYS A 48 -3.97 -19.72 24.69
C CYS A 48 -5.10 -20.59 24.09
N VAL A 49 -5.83 -20.08 23.08
CA VAL A 49 -7.01 -20.78 22.51
C VAL A 49 -6.69 -21.62 21.28
N SER A 50 -5.50 -21.48 20.66
CA SER A 50 -5.13 -22.21 19.45
C SER A 50 -4.27 -23.47 19.68
N ALA A 51 -3.94 -23.83 20.92
CA ALA A 51 -3.06 -24.96 21.24
C ALA A 51 -3.75 -26.21 21.81
N SER A 52 -5.10 -26.30 21.79
CA SER A 52 -5.83 -27.40 22.43
C SER A 52 -6.92 -28.07 21.57
N ALA A 53 -6.94 -27.86 20.25
CA ALA A 53 -7.94 -28.47 19.36
C ALA A 53 -7.55 -29.85 18.78
N ARG A 54 -6.65 -30.61 19.44
CA ARG A 54 -6.36 -32.02 19.14
C ARG A 54 -5.98 -32.79 20.41
N ALA A 55 -6.96 -33.16 21.23
CA ALA A 55 -6.92 -34.34 22.10
C ALA A 55 -8.23 -34.47 22.89
N TRP A 56 -8.67 -35.71 23.04
CA TRP A 56 -9.96 -36.16 23.49
C TRP A 56 -10.02 -36.33 25.03
N SER A 57 -11.25 -36.36 25.56
CA SER A 57 -11.74 -37.02 26.78
C SER A 57 -11.00 -36.89 28.13
N GLY A 58 -11.69 -36.31 29.12
CA GLY A 58 -11.68 -36.81 30.50
C GLY A 58 -10.82 -36.06 31.53
N ARG A 59 -11.43 -35.80 32.71
CA ARG A 59 -10.87 -35.27 33.97
C ARG A 59 -10.56 -33.76 34.06
N ARG A 60 -11.48 -33.07 34.77
CA ARG A 60 -11.48 -31.64 35.16
C ARG A 60 -10.38 -31.18 36.15
N GLY A 61 -9.32 -31.96 36.35
CA GLY A 61 -8.38 -31.76 37.47
C GLY A 61 -6.96 -31.27 37.14
N GLU A 62 -6.50 -31.39 35.89
CA GLU A 62 -5.07 -31.21 35.56
C GLU A 62 -4.71 -29.85 34.94
N THR A 63 -5.67 -29.08 34.46
CA THR A 63 -5.42 -27.76 33.84
C THR A 63 -4.88 -26.71 34.80
N LYS A 64 -5.20 -26.80 36.11
CA LYS A 64 -4.67 -25.87 37.11
C LYS A 64 -3.19 -26.11 37.47
N ARG A 65 -2.65 -27.29 37.16
CA ARG A 65 -1.26 -27.66 37.52
C ARG A 65 -0.24 -27.15 36.49
N CYS A 66 -0.64 -27.06 35.22
CA CYS A 66 0.20 -26.49 34.15
C CYS A 66 0.36 -24.97 34.27
N THR A 67 -0.69 -24.25 34.68
CA THR A 67 -0.66 -22.78 34.81
C THR A 67 0.22 -22.31 35.97
N ARG A 68 0.32 -23.05 37.08
CA ARG A 68 1.20 -22.68 38.20
C ARG A 68 2.68 -22.90 37.88
N ARG A 69 3.02 -24.06 37.29
CA ARG A 69 4.41 -24.41 36.98
C ARG A 69 5.02 -23.56 35.86
N TRP A 70 4.20 -23.08 34.92
CA TRP A 70 4.64 -22.14 33.88
C TRP A 70 4.79 -20.70 34.40
N TRP A 71 3.92 -20.27 35.32
CA TRP A 71 4.03 -18.99 36.02
C TRP A 71 5.29 -18.94 36.91
N ASP A 72 5.56 -20.00 37.68
CA ASP A 72 6.75 -20.08 38.55
C ASP A 72 8.06 -20.15 37.74
N ALA A 73 8.02 -20.70 36.52
CA ALA A 73 9.17 -20.75 35.60
C ALA A 73 9.44 -19.43 34.85
N HIS A 74 8.45 -18.53 34.75
CA HIS A 74 8.60 -17.21 34.10
C HIS A 74 8.66 -16.03 35.08
N SER A 75 8.39 -16.26 36.37
CA SER A 75 8.43 -15.22 37.41
C SER A 75 9.81 -15.04 38.06
N SER A 76 10.79 -15.88 37.74
CA SER A 76 12.16 -15.81 38.26
C SER A 76 13.06 -14.98 37.34
N HIS A 77 12.81 -13.67 37.31
CA HIS A 77 13.81 -12.71 36.84
C HIS A 77 15.02 -12.72 37.80
N PRO A 78 16.25 -12.91 37.31
CA PRO A 78 17.42 -12.43 38.03
C PRO A 78 17.43 -10.91 37.87
N GLN A 79 16.89 -10.19 38.85
CA GLN A 79 17.37 -8.83 39.14
C GLN A 79 18.78 -8.95 39.71
N ARG A 80 19.74 -9.19 38.81
CA ARG A 80 21.13 -8.90 39.05
C ARG A 80 21.60 -7.95 37.95
N ASP A 81 21.77 -6.72 38.39
CA ASP A 81 22.93 -5.91 38.06
C ASP A 81 22.88 -5.00 36.82
N LEU A 82 22.01 -3.98 36.89
CA LEU A 82 22.15 -2.74 36.10
C LEU A 82 22.95 -1.65 36.84
N ALA A 83 23.40 -1.91 38.08
CA ALA A 83 24.15 -0.96 38.87
C ALA A 83 25.66 -0.97 38.54
N THR A 84 26.22 -2.06 38.01
CA THR A 84 27.65 -2.13 37.64
C THR A 84 27.97 -1.75 36.19
N LYS A 85 27.00 -1.72 35.26
CA LYS A 85 27.29 -1.45 33.83
C LYS A 85 27.45 0.02 33.43
N THR A 86 27.14 0.98 34.31
CA THR A 86 27.24 2.42 34.02
C THR A 86 28.32 3.16 34.81
N GLN A 87 29.11 2.44 35.62
CA GLN A 87 30.14 3.07 36.45
C GLN A 87 31.38 3.50 35.65
N TRP A 88 31.66 2.86 34.51
CA TRP A 88 32.76 3.28 33.61
C TRP A 88 32.40 4.53 32.80
N LEU A 89 31.13 4.68 32.38
CA LEU A 89 30.65 5.85 31.65
C LEU A 89 30.63 7.12 32.52
N ARG A 90 30.35 6.99 33.83
CA ARG A 90 30.44 8.12 34.78
C ARG A 90 31.87 8.56 35.07
N LYS A 91 32.86 7.66 34.97
CA LYS A 91 34.28 8.02 35.11
C LYS A 91 34.86 8.60 33.82
N PHE A 92 34.43 8.14 32.64
CA PHE A 92 34.95 8.63 31.35
C PHE A 92 34.52 10.08 31.03
N VAL A 93 33.34 10.50 31.49
CA VAL A 93 32.86 11.89 31.33
C VAL A 93 33.53 12.87 32.31
N ALA A 94 34.18 12.37 33.37
CA ALA A 94 34.76 13.21 34.43
C ALA A 94 36.28 13.49 34.28
N THR A 95 36.97 12.93 33.27
CA THR A 95 38.43 13.08 33.13
C THR A 95 38.94 13.40 31.72
N SER A 96 38.15 14.08 30.88
CA SER A 96 38.69 14.65 29.63
C SER A 96 39.18 16.09 29.86
N PRO A 97 40.48 16.38 29.64
CA PRO A 97 41.01 17.73 29.72
C PRO A 97 40.66 18.46 28.42
N ALA A 98 39.57 19.23 28.45
CA ALA A 98 39.26 20.20 27.40
C ALA A 98 38.62 21.44 28.02
N HIS A 99 39.25 21.96 29.08
CA HIS A 99 39.23 23.40 29.32
C HIS A 99 40.28 24.00 28.38
N SER A 100 39.78 24.71 27.36
CA SER A 100 40.42 25.76 26.56
C SER A 100 40.17 25.52 25.08
N VAL A 101 39.81 26.60 24.40
CA VAL A 101 39.63 26.74 22.95
C VAL A 101 38.26 26.31 22.43
N LEU A 102 37.27 27.20 22.60
CA LEU A 102 36.63 27.93 21.51
C LEU A 102 35.38 28.63 22.05
N GLU A 103 35.57 29.86 22.54
CA GLU A 103 34.54 30.87 22.36
C GLU A 103 34.35 31.08 20.85
N ILE A 104 33.39 30.37 20.24
CA ILE A 104 32.72 30.91 19.06
C ILE A 104 31.43 31.50 19.57
N GLY A 105 31.40 32.83 19.68
CA GLY A 105 30.19 33.59 19.88
C GLY A 105 29.17 33.28 18.79
N VAL A 106 28.20 32.42 19.08
CA VAL A 106 26.98 32.28 18.29
C VAL A 106 25.91 33.15 18.94
N HIS A 107 26.11 34.46 18.91
CA HIS A 107 25.11 35.46 19.27
C HIS A 107 24.83 36.32 18.04
N GLY A 108 24.00 35.79 17.16
CA GLY A 108 23.45 36.53 16.03
C GLY A 108 22.07 35.96 15.65
N PRO A 109 21.03 36.79 15.48
CA PRO A 109 19.66 36.35 15.18
C PRO A 109 19.54 35.52 13.88
N VAL A 110 20.54 35.63 12.99
CA VAL A 110 20.60 34.97 11.68
C VAL A 110 20.84 33.45 11.78
N VAL A 111 21.62 32.97 12.76
CA VAL A 111 21.95 31.54 12.87
C VAL A 111 20.74 30.71 13.30
N ARG A 112 19.84 31.31 14.10
CA ARG A 112 18.63 30.66 14.61
C ARG A 112 17.59 30.42 13.51
N GLU A 113 17.47 31.32 12.54
CA GLU A 113 16.61 31.13 11.37
C GLU A 113 17.14 30.05 10.43
N VAL A 114 18.46 30.03 10.16
CA VAL A 114 19.07 29.03 9.27
C VAL A 114 18.95 27.62 9.84
N VAL A 115 19.14 27.45 11.16
CA VAL A 115 18.96 26.16 11.84
C VAL A 115 17.49 25.75 11.85
N MET A 116 16.55 26.68 12.13
CA MET A 116 15.11 26.36 12.14
C MET A 116 14.57 26.03 10.74
N ARG A 117 15.08 26.69 9.69
CA ARG A 117 14.73 26.41 8.29
C ARG A 117 15.26 25.06 7.83
N ARG A 118 16.47 24.67 8.24
CA ARG A 118 17.03 23.32 7.96
C ARG A 118 16.28 22.22 8.69
N VAL A 119 15.88 22.45 9.95
CA VAL A 119 15.04 21.51 10.71
C VAL A 119 13.65 21.37 10.09
N LEU A 120 13.04 22.47 9.63
CA LEU A 120 11.77 22.43 8.91
C LEU A 120 11.86 21.68 7.57
N VAL A 121 12.94 21.88 6.80
CA VAL A 121 13.17 21.13 5.54
C VAL A 121 13.36 19.64 5.80
N LEU A 122 14.10 19.25 6.84
CA LEU A 122 14.29 17.85 7.21
C LEU A 122 13.01 17.20 7.72
N LEU A 123 12.19 17.93 8.49
CA LEU A 123 10.85 17.48 8.91
C LEU A 123 9.89 17.36 7.73
N PHE A 124 10.00 18.24 6.73
CA PHE A 124 9.18 18.18 5.51
C PHE A 124 9.53 16.94 4.66
N ILE A 125 10.82 16.64 4.49
CA ILE A 125 11.28 15.43 3.78
C ILE A 125 10.84 14.15 4.52
N ALA A 126 10.91 14.14 5.85
CA ALA A 126 10.46 13.01 6.67
C ALA A 126 8.93 12.78 6.63
N PHE A 127 8.13 13.83 6.37
CA PHE A 127 6.66 13.72 6.31
C PHE A 127 6.14 13.31 4.93
N PHE A 128 6.84 13.68 3.85
CA PHE A 128 6.45 13.33 2.47
C PHE A 128 7.01 12.00 1.97
N GLY A 129 7.93 11.37 2.70
CA GLY A 129 8.51 10.06 2.37
C GLY A 129 7.60 8.84 2.59
N ARG A 130 6.27 8.98 2.47
CA ARG A 130 5.39 7.80 2.43
C ARG A 130 5.64 7.06 1.12
N THR A 131 6.46 6.03 1.17
CA THR A 131 6.57 5.06 0.08
C THR A 131 5.18 4.44 -0.12
N ALA A 132 4.54 4.72 -1.26
CA ALA A 132 3.37 3.97 -1.69
C ALA A 132 3.75 2.49 -1.65
N ALA A 133 3.04 1.69 -0.86
CA ALA A 133 3.36 0.29 -0.64
C ALA A 133 2.93 -0.53 -1.86
N ALA A 134 3.73 -0.47 -2.92
CA ALA A 134 3.49 -1.22 -4.15
C ALA A 134 3.24 -2.71 -3.85
N GLY A 135 2.17 -3.27 -4.41
CA GLY A 135 1.94 -4.70 -4.39
C GLY A 135 3.08 -5.39 -5.15
N LYS A 136 3.68 -6.43 -4.58
CA LYS A 136 4.74 -7.21 -5.24
C LYS A 136 4.30 -8.66 -5.37
N LEU A 137 4.40 -9.21 -6.58
CA LEU A 137 4.10 -10.62 -6.82
C LEU A 137 5.03 -11.15 -7.91
N ALA A 138 5.67 -12.29 -7.67
CA ALA A 138 6.64 -12.92 -8.58
C ALA A 138 7.69 -11.96 -9.15
N GLY A 139 8.23 -11.06 -8.32
CA GLY A 139 9.26 -10.08 -8.74
C GLY A 139 8.72 -8.87 -9.52
N VAL A 140 7.42 -8.83 -9.82
CA VAL A 140 6.75 -7.69 -10.46
C VAL A 140 6.17 -6.78 -9.39
N ALA A 141 6.50 -5.49 -9.46
CA ALA A 141 5.92 -4.46 -8.61
C ALA A 141 4.77 -3.76 -9.35
N MET A 142 3.64 -3.60 -8.67
CA MET A 142 2.46 -2.89 -9.14
C MET A 142 2.22 -1.69 -8.22
N PRO A 143 2.12 -0.45 -8.75
CA PRO A 143 1.83 0.72 -7.92
C PRO A 143 0.47 0.56 -7.22
N GLU A 144 0.31 1.16 -6.03
CA GLU A 144 -0.97 1.11 -5.29
C GLU A 144 -2.10 1.87 -5.99
N SER A 145 -1.73 2.87 -6.80
CA SER A 145 -2.67 3.67 -7.56
C SER A 145 -2.05 4.16 -8.86
N VAL A 146 -2.92 4.48 -9.82
CA VAL A 146 -2.57 5.06 -11.12
C VAL A 146 -3.59 6.15 -11.44
N THR A 147 -3.20 7.16 -12.20
CA THR A 147 -4.11 8.22 -12.65
C THR A 147 -4.40 8.06 -14.13
N ILE A 148 -5.68 8.06 -14.50
CA ILE A 148 -6.15 8.04 -15.89
C ILE A 148 -7.16 9.17 -16.04
N GLU A 149 -6.94 10.09 -16.96
CA GLU A 149 -7.87 11.21 -17.22
C GLU A 149 -8.23 12.01 -15.96
N GLY A 150 -7.26 12.23 -15.06
CA GLY A 150 -7.48 12.93 -13.79
C GLY A 150 -8.23 12.13 -12.71
N LYS A 151 -8.66 10.90 -13.01
CA LYS A 151 -9.25 9.97 -12.03
C LYS A 151 -8.17 9.07 -11.44
N THR A 152 -8.13 9.00 -10.12
CA THR A 152 -7.26 8.07 -9.40
C THR A 152 -7.92 6.70 -9.32
N LEU A 153 -7.26 5.69 -9.86
CA LEU A 153 -7.62 4.28 -9.70
C LEU A 153 -6.74 3.65 -8.64
N VAL A 154 -7.31 2.81 -7.79
CA VAL A 154 -6.61 2.06 -6.76
C VAL A 154 -6.48 0.60 -7.14
N LEU A 155 -5.37 -0.03 -6.75
CA LEU A 155 -5.12 -1.45 -6.97
C LEU A 155 -6.16 -2.29 -6.20
N ASN A 156 -7.06 -2.94 -6.93
CA ASN A 156 -8.07 -3.84 -6.40
C ASN A 156 -7.48 -5.19 -5.99
N GLY A 157 -6.60 -5.73 -6.84
CA GLY A 157 -5.93 -7.01 -6.61
C GLY A 157 -4.80 -7.28 -7.61
N ILE A 158 -3.92 -8.21 -7.23
CA ILE A 158 -2.76 -8.66 -8.02
C ILE A 158 -2.75 -10.19 -8.03
N GLY A 159 -2.57 -10.80 -9.21
CA GLY A 159 -2.61 -12.25 -9.38
C GLY A 159 -1.67 -12.76 -10.46
N ILE A 160 -1.43 -14.08 -10.48
CA ILE A 160 -0.63 -14.74 -11.52
C ILE A 160 -1.56 -15.60 -12.35
N ARG A 161 -1.53 -15.44 -13.67
CA ARG A 161 -2.16 -16.40 -14.57
C ARG A 161 -1.28 -17.64 -14.68
N LYS A 162 -1.86 -18.83 -14.48
CA LYS A 162 -1.19 -20.10 -14.75
C LYS A 162 -1.91 -20.78 -15.92
N ALA A 163 -1.17 -21.15 -16.95
CA ALA A 163 -1.69 -21.95 -18.04
C ALA A 163 -1.46 -23.44 -17.76
N THR A 164 -2.41 -24.27 -18.18
CA THR A 164 -2.36 -25.75 -18.20
C THR A 164 -2.33 -26.41 -16.81
N ILE A 165 -2.41 -27.75 -16.79
CA ILE A 165 -2.39 -28.59 -15.58
C ILE A 165 -1.02 -28.50 -14.86
N PHE A 166 0.04 -28.14 -15.57
CA PHE A 166 1.40 -28.01 -15.02
C PHE A 166 1.68 -26.65 -14.37
N ASN A 167 0.67 -25.81 -14.13
CA ASN A 167 0.80 -24.54 -13.42
C ASN A 167 1.82 -23.57 -14.03
N VAL A 168 1.90 -23.52 -15.36
CA VAL A 168 2.93 -22.72 -16.03
C VAL A 168 2.57 -21.24 -15.95
N LYS A 169 3.37 -20.45 -15.24
CA LYS A 169 3.14 -19.02 -15.04
C LYS A 169 3.25 -18.27 -16.36
N VAL A 170 2.22 -17.49 -16.71
CA VAL A 170 2.18 -16.74 -17.97
C VAL A 170 2.46 -15.26 -17.74
N TYR A 171 1.76 -14.64 -16.79
CA TYR A 171 1.92 -13.23 -16.44
C TYR A 171 1.49 -12.94 -15.01
N VAL A 172 1.98 -11.84 -14.47
CA VAL A 172 1.38 -11.15 -13.32
C VAL A 172 0.40 -10.12 -13.86
N ALA A 173 -0.80 -10.05 -13.28
CA ALA A 173 -1.76 -8.99 -13.58
C ALA A 173 -2.11 -8.20 -12.33
N GLY A 174 -2.27 -6.88 -12.50
CA GLY A 174 -2.79 -5.95 -11.51
C GLY A 174 -4.05 -5.28 -12.05
N PHE A 175 -5.12 -5.27 -11.26
CA PHE A 175 -6.38 -4.66 -11.66
C PHE A 175 -6.71 -3.42 -10.82
N TYR A 176 -7.05 -2.33 -11.49
CA TYR A 176 -7.24 -1.01 -10.93
C TYR A 176 -8.66 -0.49 -11.19
N LEU A 177 -9.29 0.06 -10.16
CA LEU A 177 -10.66 0.57 -10.18
C LEU A 177 -10.75 1.94 -9.50
N GLU A 178 -11.73 2.78 -9.87
CA GLU A 178 -12.04 3.99 -9.10
C GLU A 178 -12.52 3.59 -7.69
N THR A 179 -13.43 2.62 -7.63
CA THR A 179 -13.97 2.06 -6.39
C THR A 179 -13.70 0.57 -6.34
N LYS A 180 -13.00 0.10 -5.28
CA LYS A 180 -12.72 -1.33 -5.10
C LYS A 180 -14.00 -2.15 -5.05
N SER A 181 -13.97 -3.32 -5.67
CA SER A 181 -15.06 -4.28 -5.60
C SER A 181 -14.55 -5.72 -5.61
N ARG A 182 -15.28 -6.58 -4.89
CA ARG A 182 -15.09 -8.03 -4.90
C ARG A 182 -16.12 -8.74 -5.81
N SER A 183 -17.02 -7.98 -6.42
CA SER A 183 -18.07 -8.46 -7.30
C SER A 183 -17.65 -8.34 -8.76
N ALA A 184 -17.42 -9.48 -9.40
CA ALA A 184 -17.08 -9.54 -10.81
C ALA A 184 -18.18 -8.93 -11.70
N ASP A 185 -19.43 -9.21 -11.36
CA ASP A 185 -20.62 -8.74 -12.06
C ASP A 185 -20.75 -7.20 -12.00
N GLU A 186 -20.46 -6.61 -10.84
CA GLU A 186 -20.42 -5.17 -10.67
C GLU A 186 -19.29 -4.56 -11.51
N ILE A 187 -18.09 -5.14 -11.46
CA ILE A 187 -16.93 -4.64 -12.22
C ILE A 187 -17.20 -4.65 -13.74
N ILE A 188 -17.74 -5.75 -14.26
CA ILE A 188 -18.01 -5.91 -15.69
C ILE A 188 -19.04 -4.87 -16.16
N ARG A 189 -20.11 -4.65 -15.38
CA ARG A 189 -21.21 -3.74 -15.74
C ARG A 189 -20.99 -2.28 -15.33
N SER A 190 -19.97 -1.99 -14.52
CA SER A 190 -19.72 -0.64 -14.03
C SER A 190 -19.22 0.31 -15.12
N GLU A 191 -19.81 1.49 -15.16
CA GLU A 191 -19.38 2.65 -15.95
C GLU A 191 -18.35 3.49 -15.18
N GLN A 192 -17.37 2.82 -14.57
CA GLN A 192 -16.19 3.47 -13.99
C GLN A 192 -14.98 3.26 -14.89
N VAL A 193 -14.02 4.16 -14.81
CA VAL A 193 -12.70 3.96 -15.38
C VAL A 193 -12.06 2.75 -14.70
N LYS A 194 -11.51 1.84 -15.50
CA LYS A 194 -10.87 0.60 -15.02
C LYS A 194 -9.66 0.27 -15.86
N ARG A 195 -8.64 -0.29 -15.21
CA ARG A 195 -7.37 -0.63 -15.87
C ARG A 195 -6.87 -2.00 -15.45
N LEU A 196 -6.47 -2.80 -16.42
CA LEU A 196 -5.81 -4.09 -16.21
C LEU A 196 -4.39 -4.00 -16.78
N ASP A 197 -3.40 -4.20 -15.92
CA ASP A 197 -1.99 -4.23 -16.28
C ASP A 197 -1.48 -5.67 -16.22
N MET A 198 -0.70 -6.06 -17.21
CA MET A 198 -0.13 -7.41 -17.35
C MET A 198 1.36 -7.30 -17.64
N VAL A 199 2.16 -8.09 -16.90
CA VAL A 199 3.61 -8.22 -17.10
C VAL A 199 3.92 -9.69 -17.34
N LEU A 200 4.49 -9.99 -18.51
CA LEU A 200 4.75 -11.35 -18.94
C LEU A 200 5.85 -11.98 -18.09
N LEU A 201 5.64 -13.23 -17.68
CA LEU A 201 6.61 -14.06 -16.95
C LEU A 201 7.28 -15.10 -17.86
N ARG A 202 6.98 -15.05 -19.16
CA ARG A 202 7.53 -15.90 -20.21
C ARG A 202 7.18 -15.35 -21.57
N ASP A 203 7.80 -15.91 -22.60
CA ASP A 203 7.43 -15.69 -23.98
C ASP A 203 6.04 -16.26 -24.29
N VAL A 204 5.27 -15.52 -25.06
CA VAL A 204 3.93 -15.85 -25.55
C VAL A 204 3.80 -15.38 -27.00
N ASP A 205 3.45 -16.30 -27.89
CA ASP A 205 3.26 -16.00 -29.29
C ASP A 205 1.96 -15.20 -29.51
N ARG A 206 1.99 -14.32 -30.50
CA ARG A 206 0.85 -13.46 -30.86
C ARG A 206 -0.42 -14.27 -31.08
N ASP A 207 -0.32 -15.34 -31.85
CA ASP A 207 -1.50 -16.10 -32.29
C ASP A 207 -2.11 -16.89 -31.13
N ASP A 208 -1.28 -17.38 -30.21
CA ASP A 208 -1.72 -18.06 -29.00
C ASP A 208 -2.52 -17.12 -28.08
N ILE A 209 -2.01 -15.91 -27.81
CA ILE A 209 -2.73 -14.98 -26.92
C ILE A 209 -4.03 -14.48 -27.55
N VAL A 210 -4.03 -14.23 -28.87
CA VAL A 210 -5.23 -13.82 -29.61
C VAL A 210 -6.27 -14.94 -29.63
N ASP A 211 -5.87 -16.19 -29.86
CA ASP A 211 -6.77 -17.34 -29.84
C ASP A 211 -7.37 -17.58 -28.44
N VAL A 212 -6.57 -17.48 -27.39
CA VAL A 212 -7.04 -17.54 -26.00
C VAL A 212 -8.11 -16.49 -25.74
N TRP A 213 -7.90 -15.24 -26.17
CA TRP A 213 -8.92 -14.20 -25.99
C TRP A 213 -10.16 -14.47 -26.81
N ARG A 214 -10.02 -14.86 -28.09
CA ARG A 214 -11.17 -15.22 -28.95
C ARG A 214 -12.01 -16.33 -28.34
N LYS A 215 -11.37 -17.36 -27.79
CA LYS A 215 -12.02 -18.46 -27.07
C LYS A 215 -12.67 -17.97 -25.76
N GLY A 216 -11.99 -17.10 -25.02
CA GLY A 216 -12.50 -16.50 -23.78
C GLY A 216 -13.78 -15.68 -24.00
N LEU A 217 -13.82 -14.86 -25.06
CA LEU A 217 -15.01 -14.11 -25.45
C LEU A 217 -16.19 -15.05 -25.77
N LYS A 218 -15.95 -16.06 -26.61
CA LYS A 218 -16.97 -17.08 -26.95
C LYS A 218 -17.50 -17.82 -25.71
N LYS A 219 -16.59 -18.26 -24.82
CA LYS A 219 -16.96 -18.98 -23.58
C LYS A 219 -17.78 -18.14 -22.62
N ASN A 220 -17.66 -16.81 -22.68
CA ASN A 220 -18.44 -15.89 -21.85
C ASN A 220 -19.68 -15.33 -22.57
N GLY A 221 -20.06 -15.92 -23.72
CA GLY A 221 -21.32 -15.59 -24.40
C GLY A 221 -21.29 -14.29 -25.18
N ALA A 222 -20.11 -13.76 -25.51
CA ALA A 222 -20.01 -12.58 -26.35
C ALA A 222 -20.54 -12.87 -27.77
N ASP A 223 -21.32 -11.94 -28.32
CA ASP A 223 -21.76 -12.02 -29.71
C ASP A 223 -20.58 -11.75 -30.64
N MET A 224 -19.90 -12.82 -31.03
CA MET A 224 -18.72 -12.71 -31.89
C MET A 224 -19.05 -12.22 -33.29
N ALA A 225 -20.28 -12.31 -33.77
CA ALA A 225 -20.63 -11.83 -35.10
C ALA A 225 -20.58 -10.30 -35.14
N SER A 226 -21.20 -9.63 -34.17
CA SER A 226 -21.15 -8.17 -34.05
C SER A 226 -19.79 -7.63 -33.58
N LEU A 227 -19.07 -8.38 -32.77
CA LEU A 227 -17.75 -7.97 -32.26
C LEU A 227 -16.60 -8.19 -33.25
N LYS A 228 -16.77 -9.05 -34.27
CA LYS A 228 -15.67 -9.51 -35.14
C LYS A 228 -14.83 -8.37 -35.72
N PRO A 229 -15.38 -7.29 -36.33
CA PRO A 229 -14.55 -6.24 -36.93
C PRO A 229 -13.64 -5.55 -35.90
N ARG A 230 -14.19 -5.25 -34.71
CA ARG A 230 -13.47 -4.63 -33.60
C ARG A 230 -12.45 -5.58 -32.98
N PHE A 231 -12.79 -6.86 -32.85
CA PHE A 231 -11.86 -7.88 -32.36
C PHE A 231 -10.70 -8.10 -33.32
N ASP A 232 -10.96 -8.14 -34.63
CA ASP A 232 -9.91 -8.32 -35.63
C ASP A 232 -8.98 -7.09 -35.70
N GLN A 233 -9.52 -5.87 -35.56
CA GLN A 233 -8.71 -4.66 -35.37
C GLN A 233 -7.82 -4.75 -34.12
N PHE A 234 -8.41 -5.12 -32.99
CA PHE A 234 -7.69 -5.33 -31.73
C PHE A 234 -6.58 -6.38 -31.86
N ALA A 235 -6.86 -7.53 -32.48
CA ALA A 235 -5.90 -8.59 -32.74
C ALA A 235 -4.80 -8.15 -33.71
N GLY A 236 -5.11 -7.28 -34.67
CA GLY A 236 -4.16 -6.69 -35.60
C GLY A 236 -3.08 -5.85 -34.93
N TRP A 237 -3.33 -5.32 -33.73
CA TRP A 237 -2.35 -4.55 -32.95
C TRP A 237 -1.36 -5.41 -32.18
N MET A 238 -1.64 -6.71 -32.03
CA MET A 238 -0.83 -7.61 -31.21
C MET A 238 0.43 -8.05 -31.96
N SER A 239 1.49 -8.29 -31.19
CA SER A 239 2.74 -8.89 -31.63
C SER A 239 3.14 -10.00 -30.66
N ASP A 240 4.19 -10.75 -30.97
CA ASP A 240 4.79 -11.65 -30.00
C ASP A 240 5.23 -10.87 -28.75
N LEU A 241 5.06 -11.52 -27.61
CA LEU A 241 5.34 -10.98 -26.30
C LEU A 241 6.49 -11.77 -25.68
N LYS A 242 7.50 -11.06 -25.22
CA LYS A 242 8.65 -11.63 -24.51
C LYS A 242 8.46 -11.52 -23.01
N GLU A 243 9.23 -12.31 -22.26
CA GLU A 243 9.30 -12.12 -20.82
C GLU A 243 9.56 -10.64 -20.48
N ARG A 244 8.84 -10.12 -19.47
CA ARG A 244 8.83 -8.72 -19.02
C ARG A 244 8.17 -7.71 -19.96
N ASP A 245 7.71 -8.10 -21.14
CA ASP A 245 6.84 -7.23 -21.94
C ASP A 245 5.56 -6.90 -21.16
N THR A 246 4.97 -5.77 -21.50
CA THR A 246 3.79 -5.24 -20.82
C THR A 246 2.61 -5.12 -21.77
N LEU A 247 1.42 -5.41 -21.24
CA LEU A 247 0.16 -5.20 -21.91
C LEU A 247 -0.82 -4.57 -20.92
N THR A 248 -1.46 -3.50 -21.33
CA THR A 248 -2.38 -2.73 -20.50
C THR A 248 -3.67 -2.46 -21.27
N PHE A 249 -4.79 -2.66 -20.58
CA PHE A 249 -6.13 -2.30 -21.04
C PHE A 249 -6.71 -1.21 -20.16
N GLN A 250 -7.14 -0.10 -20.75
CA GLN A 250 -7.73 1.03 -20.02
C GLN A 250 -9.11 1.31 -20.58
N TYR A 251 -10.15 1.10 -19.78
CA TYR A 251 -11.51 1.47 -20.15
C TYR A 251 -11.85 2.83 -19.57
N VAL A 252 -12.33 3.72 -20.44
CA VAL A 252 -12.93 5.00 -20.05
C VAL A 252 -14.36 5.02 -20.62
N PRO A 253 -15.40 5.16 -19.77
CA PRO A 253 -16.78 5.29 -20.21
C PRO A 253 -16.96 6.34 -21.31
N GLY A 254 -17.77 6.04 -22.31
CA GLY A 254 -17.99 6.91 -23.48
C GLY A 254 -16.85 6.94 -24.51
N ARG A 255 -15.66 6.43 -24.18
CA ARG A 255 -14.51 6.35 -25.10
C ARG A 255 -14.21 4.93 -25.54
N GLY A 256 -14.24 3.98 -24.61
CA GLY A 256 -13.95 2.56 -24.86
C GLY A 256 -12.62 2.09 -24.26
N VAL A 257 -12.07 1.00 -24.81
CA VAL A 257 -10.86 0.34 -24.31
C VAL A 257 -9.64 0.77 -25.11
N THR A 258 -8.74 1.49 -24.45
CA THR A 258 -7.42 1.82 -24.97
C THR A 258 -6.43 0.71 -24.66
N VAL A 259 -5.68 0.27 -25.67
CA VAL A 259 -4.70 -0.82 -25.57
C VAL A 259 -3.30 -0.24 -25.63
N VAL A 260 -2.47 -0.59 -24.64
CA VAL A 260 -1.07 -0.21 -24.59
C VAL A 260 -0.23 -1.48 -24.58
N LEU A 261 0.61 -1.64 -25.60
CA LEU A 261 1.46 -2.80 -25.80
C LEU A 261 2.92 -2.34 -25.77
N LYS A 262 3.73 -2.89 -24.87
CA LYS A 262 5.15 -2.53 -24.67
C LYS A 262 5.34 -1.02 -24.45
N GLY A 263 4.46 -0.43 -23.63
CA GLY A 263 4.44 1.01 -23.36
C GLY A 263 3.92 1.91 -24.49
N GLN A 264 3.57 1.35 -25.65
CA GLN A 264 3.04 2.12 -26.79
C GLN A 264 1.52 1.98 -26.89
N VAL A 265 0.82 3.11 -26.98
CA VAL A 265 -0.63 3.12 -27.27
C VAL A 265 -0.83 2.62 -28.70
N LYS A 266 -1.63 1.55 -28.87
CA LYS A 266 -1.95 0.99 -30.18
C LYS A 266 -3.25 1.54 -30.76
N GLY A 267 -4.18 1.89 -29.90
CA GLY A 267 -5.45 2.48 -30.28
C GLY A 267 -6.52 2.26 -29.22
N THR A 268 -7.74 2.70 -29.55
CA THR A 268 -8.91 2.58 -28.69
C THR A 268 -10.04 1.90 -29.46
N ILE A 269 -10.62 0.85 -28.87
CA ILE A 269 -11.84 0.22 -29.39
C ILE A 269 -13.04 0.76 -28.62
N GLY A 270 -13.96 1.40 -29.34
CA GLY A 270 -15.19 1.93 -28.78
C GLY A 270 -16.23 0.87 -28.42
N GLY A 271 -17.15 1.26 -27.53
CA GLY A 271 -18.31 0.47 -27.12
C GLY A 271 -18.17 -0.15 -25.74
N ALA A 272 -19.17 0.09 -24.88
CA ALA A 272 -19.27 -0.57 -23.56
C ALA A 272 -19.44 -2.08 -23.71
N ASP A 273 -20.10 -2.53 -24.78
CA ASP A 273 -20.25 -3.94 -25.14
C ASP A 273 -18.91 -4.64 -25.39
N PHE A 274 -17.98 -4.00 -26.11
CA PHE A 274 -16.63 -4.53 -26.31
C PHE A 274 -15.85 -4.58 -24.99
N ALA A 275 -15.96 -3.54 -24.15
CA ALA A 275 -15.34 -3.54 -22.83
C ALA A 275 -15.87 -4.67 -21.94
N THR A 276 -17.20 -4.81 -21.84
CA THR A 276 -17.88 -5.89 -21.12
C THR A 276 -17.40 -7.25 -21.61
N ALA A 277 -17.37 -7.46 -22.93
CA ALA A 277 -16.90 -8.70 -23.53
C ALA A 277 -15.43 -8.96 -23.17
N LEU A 278 -14.54 -7.98 -23.37
CA LEU A 278 -13.11 -8.12 -23.08
C LEU A 278 -12.85 -8.44 -21.60
N PHE A 279 -13.41 -7.67 -20.66
CA PHE A 279 -13.21 -7.91 -19.23
C PHE A 279 -13.83 -9.23 -18.75
N SER A 280 -14.83 -9.77 -19.45
CA SER A 280 -15.41 -11.09 -19.14
C SER A 280 -14.39 -12.23 -19.26
N ILE A 281 -13.30 -12.06 -20.02
CA ILE A 281 -12.21 -13.04 -20.08
C ILE A 281 -11.59 -13.27 -18.69
N TRP A 282 -11.51 -12.24 -17.84
CA TRP A 282 -10.94 -12.35 -16.49
C TRP A 282 -12.01 -12.47 -15.41
N PHE A 283 -13.15 -11.80 -15.58
CA PHE A 283 -14.14 -11.65 -14.52
C PHE A 283 -15.45 -12.40 -14.82
N GLY A 284 -15.64 -12.90 -16.04
CA GLY A 284 -16.87 -13.56 -16.47
C GLY A 284 -17.11 -14.88 -15.75
N ARG A 285 -18.19 -15.58 -16.14
CA ARG A 285 -18.56 -16.87 -15.54
C ARG A 285 -17.56 -17.97 -15.88
N ASN A 286 -16.89 -17.87 -17.03
CA ASN A 286 -15.86 -18.79 -17.48
C ASN A 286 -14.54 -18.00 -17.66
N PRO A 287 -13.88 -17.59 -16.56
CA PRO A 287 -12.66 -16.81 -16.65
C PRO A 287 -11.50 -17.63 -17.22
N ALA A 288 -10.44 -16.95 -17.64
CA ALA A 288 -9.23 -17.60 -18.13
C ALA A 288 -8.54 -18.47 -17.07
N ASP A 289 -8.70 -18.11 -15.79
CA ASP A 289 -8.14 -18.76 -14.60
C ASP A 289 -8.92 -18.27 -13.36
N ASP A 290 -9.49 -19.18 -12.58
CA ASP A 290 -10.31 -18.85 -11.39
C ASP A 290 -9.48 -18.28 -10.23
N ASP A 291 -8.25 -18.76 -10.03
CA ASP A 291 -7.33 -18.25 -9.01
C ASP A 291 -6.95 -16.80 -9.34
N LEU A 292 -6.65 -16.53 -10.62
CA LEU A 292 -6.39 -15.19 -11.10
C LEU A 292 -7.59 -14.29 -10.87
N LYS A 293 -8.81 -14.73 -11.22
CA LYS A 293 -10.03 -13.95 -10.99
C LYS A 293 -10.17 -13.58 -9.51
N ASN A 294 -10.04 -14.55 -8.60
CA ASN A 294 -10.16 -14.31 -7.17
C ASN A 294 -9.10 -13.33 -6.65
N ALA A 295 -7.85 -13.50 -7.09
CA ALA A 295 -6.75 -12.62 -6.72
C ALA A 295 -6.97 -11.18 -7.21
N LEU A 296 -7.45 -10.98 -8.44
CA LEU A 296 -7.78 -9.66 -8.99
C LEU A 296 -9.00 -9.02 -8.32
N LEU A 297 -9.92 -9.82 -7.78
CA LEU A 297 -11.05 -9.37 -6.97
C LEU A 297 -10.68 -9.10 -5.51
N GLY A 298 -9.43 -9.36 -5.08
CA GLY A 298 -8.98 -9.15 -3.71
C GLY A 298 -9.65 -10.10 -2.70
N LYS A 299 -9.87 -11.35 -3.12
CA LYS A 299 -10.40 -12.46 -2.30
C LYS A 299 -9.29 -13.36 -1.79
#